data_AF-A0A1S3FYY3-F1
#
_entry.id   AF-A0A1S3FYY3-F1
#
_cell.length_a   1.000
_cell.length_b   1.000
_cell.length_c   1.000
_cell.angle_alpha   90.00
_cell.angle_beta   90.00
_cell.angle_gamma   90.00
#
_symmetry.space_group_name_H-M   'P 1'
#
loop_
_entity.id
_entity.type
_entity.pdbx_description
1 polymer ?
#
loop_
_entity_poly.entity_id
_entity_poly.type
_entity_poly.pdbx_seq_one_letter_code
_entity_poly.pdbx_strand_id
1 'polypeptide(L)'
;MAAGCARALVAALGLLSVCAASGSGSMVQEEAGEESEWAEPWDGAVFRPPSALGAVGVAQSPGTPRPGREQMVDLPVLLWWSPGLFPHFPGDSERIECARGACVASRDRRVRGHPQARALLFYGTDFRASEAPLPRLAHQSWALLHEESPLNNFLLSHGPGIRLFNITATFSRHSWKEMWLQDYWQGLDQGEALTAMIYNNETQQRKFWDYLHEIFIKRNQNH
;
A
#
# COMPACT_ATOMS: atom_id res chain seq x y z
N MET A 1 31.22 81.35 22.02
CA MET A 1 32.54 81.77 21.53
C MET A 1 33.29 80.49 21.17
N ALA A 2 33.22 80.06 19.91
CA ALA A 2 34.14 80.39 18.80
C ALA A 2 35.33 79.41 18.80
N ALA A 3 35.79 78.80 17.72
CA ALA A 3 35.57 78.99 16.29
C ALA A 3 35.85 77.65 15.58
N GLY A 4 35.12 77.30 14.54
CA GLY A 4 35.57 77.50 13.15
C GLY A 4 35.54 76.12 12.48
N CYS A 5 35.29 75.94 11.19
CA CYS A 5 35.45 76.87 10.09
C CYS A 5 34.55 76.43 8.93
N ALA A 6 33.91 77.43 8.34
CA ALA A 6 33.77 77.63 6.89
C ALA A 6 33.09 76.56 6.00
N ARG A 7 31.91 77.02 5.55
CA ARG A 7 31.51 77.22 4.14
C ARG A 7 30.78 76.08 3.41
N ALA A 8 29.61 76.51 2.97
CA ALA A 8 28.61 75.84 2.16
C ALA A 8 28.91 75.97 0.65
N LEU A 9 28.07 75.26 -0.11
CA LEU A 9 27.81 75.34 -1.56
C LEU A 9 28.86 74.59 -2.39
N VAL A 10 28.50 73.61 -3.22
CA VAL A 10 27.49 73.69 -4.28
C VAL A 10 26.85 72.32 -4.51
N ALA A 11 25.52 72.31 -4.60
CA ALA A 11 24.74 71.20 -5.16
C ALA A 11 24.67 71.36 -6.68
N ALA A 12 24.96 70.28 -7.43
CA ALA A 12 24.50 70.13 -8.80
C ALA A 12 24.46 68.64 -9.20
N LEU A 13 23.22 68.14 -9.30
CA LEU A 13 22.65 67.27 -10.33
C LEU A 13 23.57 66.30 -11.10
N GLY A 14 23.18 65.02 -11.12
CA GLY A 14 23.67 64.04 -12.09
C GLY A 14 23.06 62.67 -11.87
N LEU A 15 21.88 62.46 -12.44
CA LEU A 15 21.20 61.18 -12.53
C LEU A 15 21.96 60.20 -13.44
N LEU A 16 21.81 58.91 -13.13
CA LEU A 16 22.05 57.70 -13.93
C LEU A 16 23.49 57.15 -13.96
N SER A 17 23.67 56.01 -13.29
CA SER A 17 24.30 54.85 -13.93
C SER A 17 23.91 53.57 -13.19
N VAL A 18 23.40 52.60 -13.94
CA VAL A 18 23.18 51.22 -13.52
C VAL A 18 24.55 50.58 -13.30
N CYS A 19 24.86 50.22 -12.05
CA CYS A 19 26.04 49.43 -11.73
C CYS A 19 25.63 47.96 -11.57
N ALA A 20 25.99 47.15 -12.55
CA ALA A 20 26.24 45.74 -12.31
C ALA A 20 27.60 45.57 -11.60
N ALA A 21 27.56 44.74 -10.56
CA ALA A 21 28.67 44.02 -9.91
C ALA A 21 29.81 44.82 -9.26
N SER A 22 29.92 44.72 -7.93
CA SER A 22 30.87 43.82 -7.25
C SER A 22 31.14 44.28 -5.82
N GLY A 23 31.04 43.36 -4.85
CA GLY A 23 31.82 43.49 -3.59
C GLY A 23 31.06 43.27 -2.28
N SER A 24 31.40 42.14 -1.64
CA SER A 24 31.24 41.83 -0.21
C SER A 24 29.83 41.56 0.33
N GLY A 25 29.24 40.45 -0.12
CA GLY A 25 28.31 39.67 0.70
C GLY A 25 29.10 38.51 1.33
N SER A 26 29.06 38.38 2.65
CA SER A 26 29.69 37.31 3.40
C SER A 26 29.34 35.95 2.82
N MET A 27 30.36 35.11 2.68
CA MET A 27 30.27 33.68 2.39
C MET A 27 29.42 33.02 3.48
N VAL A 28 28.09 32.99 3.28
CA VAL A 28 27.29 31.88 3.79
C VAL A 28 27.61 30.75 2.84
N GLN A 29 28.45 29.86 3.33
CA GLN A 29 28.69 28.57 2.76
C GLN A 29 27.32 27.91 2.62
N GLU A 30 26.78 27.85 1.40
CA GLU A 30 25.84 26.80 1.05
C GLU A 30 26.62 25.51 1.29
N GLU A 31 26.38 24.93 2.47
CA GLU A 31 26.52 23.50 2.66
C GLU A 31 25.62 22.89 1.58
N ALA A 32 26.22 22.57 0.44
CA ALA A 32 25.70 21.58 -0.47
C ALA A 32 25.56 20.33 0.38
N GLY A 33 24.38 20.17 0.99
CA GLY A 33 24.00 18.90 1.57
C GLY A 33 24.15 17.91 0.44
N GLU A 34 25.15 17.03 0.58
CA GLU A 34 25.12 15.75 -0.11
C GLU A 34 23.73 15.19 0.19
N GLU A 35 22.82 15.28 -0.78
CA GLU A 35 21.82 14.26 -0.93
C GLU A 35 22.64 12.99 -1.14
N SER A 36 22.98 12.33 -0.03
CA SER A 36 23.53 10.99 -0.08
C SER A 36 22.50 10.20 -0.85
N GLU A 37 22.82 9.88 -2.09
CA GLU A 37 22.06 8.96 -2.91
C GLU A 37 22.00 7.67 -2.09
N TRP A 38 20.87 7.48 -1.40
CA TRP A 38 20.66 6.34 -0.52
C TRP A 38 20.65 5.12 -1.42
N ALA A 39 21.83 4.51 -1.58
CA ALA A 39 21.98 3.25 -2.28
C ALA A 39 21.25 2.20 -1.44
N GLU A 40 20.11 1.76 -1.95
CA GLU A 40 19.33 0.65 -1.39
C GLU A 40 20.29 -0.52 -1.07
N PRO A 41 20.29 -1.10 0.15
CA PRO A 41 21.28 -2.12 0.56
C PRO A 41 21.15 -3.46 -0.17
N TRP A 42 20.24 -3.54 -1.14
CA TRP A 42 19.81 -4.75 -1.78
C TRP A 42 19.85 -4.54 -3.30
N ASP A 43 20.38 -5.52 -4.02
CA ASP A 43 20.62 -5.53 -5.47
C ASP A 43 19.33 -5.61 -6.33
N GLY A 44 18.18 -5.24 -5.78
CA GLY A 44 16.87 -5.39 -6.42
C GLY A 44 16.41 -6.84 -6.57
N ALA A 45 17.17 -7.85 -6.11
CA ALA A 45 16.76 -9.25 -6.20
C ALA A 45 15.53 -9.58 -5.33
N VAL A 46 15.27 -8.79 -4.28
CA VAL A 46 14.04 -8.89 -3.46
C VAL A 46 12.78 -8.56 -4.28
N PHE A 47 12.89 -7.65 -5.25
CA PHE A 47 11.79 -7.29 -6.15
C PHE A 47 11.81 -8.10 -7.44
N ARG A 48 12.80 -8.98 -7.64
CA ARG A 48 12.70 -9.98 -8.69
C ARG A 48 11.60 -10.94 -8.26
N PRO A 49 10.47 -10.99 -8.97
CA PRO A 49 9.52 -12.06 -8.71
C PRO A 49 10.28 -13.38 -8.78
N PRO A 50 9.97 -14.38 -7.92
CA PRO A 50 10.46 -15.73 -8.18
C PRO A 50 10.18 -16.01 -9.66
N SER A 51 11.14 -16.57 -10.40
CA SER A 51 11.25 -16.59 -11.89
C SER A 51 9.94 -16.92 -12.64
N ALA A 52 9.00 -17.46 -11.89
CA ALA A 52 7.61 -17.74 -12.14
C ALA A 52 6.61 -16.54 -12.29
N LEU A 53 6.96 -15.28 -11.99
CA LEU A 53 6.02 -14.12 -12.08
C LEU A 53 6.59 -12.90 -12.85
N GLY A 54 7.81 -12.98 -13.39
CA GLY A 54 8.53 -11.84 -14.01
C GLY A 54 8.07 -11.38 -15.38
N ALA A 55 6.98 -11.92 -15.92
CA ALA A 55 6.43 -11.49 -17.20
C ALA A 55 4.92 -11.75 -17.26
N VAL A 56 4.16 -11.15 -16.34
CA VAL A 56 2.71 -11.00 -16.55
C VAL A 56 2.50 -9.73 -17.36
N GLY A 57 2.87 -9.79 -18.64
CA GLY A 57 2.26 -8.91 -19.64
C GLY A 57 0.88 -9.46 -19.95
N VAL A 58 -0.14 -8.61 -20.01
CA VAL A 58 -1.44 -8.98 -20.60
C VAL A 58 -1.20 -9.19 -22.10
N ALA A 59 -0.80 -10.40 -22.47
CA ALA A 59 -0.70 -10.79 -23.86
C ALA A 59 -2.13 -10.95 -24.39
N GLN A 60 -2.64 -9.92 -25.07
CA GLN A 60 -3.80 -10.10 -25.95
C GLN A 60 -3.35 -10.95 -27.13
N SER A 61 -3.54 -12.27 -27.04
CA SER A 61 -3.44 -13.13 -28.22
C SER A 61 -4.71 -12.99 -29.06
N PRO A 62 -4.61 -12.81 -30.38
CA PRO A 62 -5.77 -12.79 -31.24
C PRO A 62 -6.35 -14.21 -31.38
N GLY A 63 -7.56 -14.39 -30.85
CA GLY A 63 -8.52 -15.42 -31.29
C GLY A 63 -8.11 -16.88 -31.10
N THR A 64 -8.13 -17.37 -29.86
CA THR A 64 -8.32 -18.81 -29.60
C THR A 64 -9.81 -19.12 -29.39
N PRO A 65 -10.35 -20.23 -29.93
CA PRO A 65 -11.75 -20.60 -29.70
C PRO A 65 -12.01 -20.78 -28.19
N ARG A 66 -13.09 -20.17 -27.69
CA ARG A 66 -13.56 -20.36 -26.31
C ARG A 66 -13.67 -21.85 -26.01
N PRO A 67 -12.87 -22.43 -25.08
CA PRO A 67 -13.05 -23.81 -24.70
C PRO A 67 -14.38 -23.98 -23.95
N GLY A 68 -14.98 -25.16 -24.06
CA GLY A 68 -16.25 -25.49 -23.42
C GLY A 68 -16.21 -25.35 -21.89
N ARG A 69 -17.38 -25.10 -21.31
CA ARG A 69 -17.62 -24.84 -19.88
C ARG A 69 -17.01 -25.89 -18.93
N GLU A 70 -16.76 -27.11 -19.42
CA GLU A 70 -16.16 -28.22 -18.67
C GLU A 70 -14.67 -28.04 -18.36
N GLN A 71 -13.87 -27.37 -19.21
CA GLN A 71 -12.43 -27.18 -18.97
C GLN A 71 -12.12 -26.15 -17.87
N MET A 72 -13.09 -25.32 -17.51
CA MET A 72 -12.96 -24.33 -16.44
C MET A 72 -13.11 -24.98 -15.06
N VAL A 73 -13.73 -26.16 -15.00
CA VAL A 73 -14.09 -26.85 -13.76
C VAL A 73 -12.89 -27.50 -13.09
N ASP A 74 -11.70 -27.59 -13.71
CA ASP A 74 -10.48 -28.16 -13.10
C ASP A 74 -9.38 -27.13 -12.77
N LEU A 75 -9.58 -25.88 -13.16
CA LEU A 75 -8.55 -24.85 -13.03
C LEU A 75 -8.49 -24.25 -11.63
N PRO A 76 -7.31 -23.85 -11.14
CA PRO A 76 -7.21 -23.08 -9.91
C PRO A 76 -7.92 -21.74 -10.07
N VAL A 77 -8.68 -21.36 -9.05
CA VAL A 77 -9.45 -20.11 -8.98
C VAL A 77 -8.73 -19.12 -8.07
N LEU A 78 -8.51 -17.93 -8.61
CA LEU A 78 -8.10 -16.72 -7.89
C LEU A 78 -9.36 -15.91 -7.61
N LEU A 79 -9.83 -15.93 -6.35
CA LEU A 79 -11.07 -15.28 -5.96
C LEU A 79 -10.81 -13.86 -5.45
N TRP A 80 -11.29 -12.86 -6.15
CA TRP A 80 -11.31 -11.47 -5.69
C TRP A 80 -12.37 -11.30 -4.60
N TRP A 81 -11.93 -11.19 -3.36
CA TRP A 81 -12.82 -11.04 -2.21
C TRP A 81 -13.39 -9.63 -2.09
N SER A 82 -12.58 -8.64 -2.45
CA SER A 82 -12.93 -7.22 -2.46
C SER A 82 -12.98 -6.71 -3.91
N PRO A 83 -14.11 -6.93 -4.62
CA PRO A 83 -14.20 -6.72 -6.06
C PRO A 83 -14.46 -5.26 -6.47
N GLY A 84 -14.31 -4.30 -5.54
CA GLY A 84 -14.77 -2.92 -5.71
C GLY A 84 -14.00 -2.22 -6.82
N LEU A 85 -12.67 -2.15 -6.67
CA LEU A 85 -11.81 -1.57 -7.69
C LEU A 85 -11.31 -2.59 -8.72
N PHE A 86 -10.98 -3.81 -8.30
CA PHE A 86 -10.50 -4.88 -9.19
C PHE A 86 -11.28 -6.16 -8.92
N PRO A 87 -11.53 -7.02 -9.92
CA PRO A 87 -11.05 -7.00 -11.30
C PRO A 87 -12.08 -6.40 -12.29
N HIS A 88 -11.60 -5.80 -13.38
CA HIS A 88 -12.44 -5.24 -14.45
C HIS A 88 -12.65 -6.23 -15.60
N PHE A 89 -13.38 -7.31 -15.36
CA PHE A 89 -13.85 -8.18 -16.43
C PHE A 89 -15.38 -8.07 -16.60
N PRO A 90 -15.91 -8.31 -17.82
CA PRO A 90 -17.34 -8.11 -18.11
C PRO A 90 -18.25 -9.17 -17.46
N GLY A 91 -17.73 -10.35 -17.12
CA GLY A 91 -18.49 -11.45 -16.48
C GLY A 91 -18.20 -11.60 -14.99
N ASP A 92 -18.53 -12.73 -14.37
CA ASP A 92 -18.11 -13.00 -12.98
C ASP A 92 -16.74 -13.66 -12.90
N SER A 93 -16.21 -14.10 -14.04
CA SER A 93 -14.93 -14.78 -14.10
C SER A 93 -14.27 -14.60 -15.47
N GLU A 94 -12.96 -14.66 -15.48
CA GLU A 94 -12.11 -14.58 -16.65
C GLU A 94 -11.00 -15.63 -16.54
N ARG A 95 -10.72 -16.32 -17.65
CA ARG A 95 -9.63 -17.28 -17.73
C ARG A 95 -8.33 -16.53 -18.07
N ILE A 96 -7.32 -16.75 -17.26
CA ILE A 96 -5.98 -16.18 -17.45
C ILE A 96 -5.06 -17.32 -17.90
N GLU A 97 -4.30 -17.09 -18.96
CA GLU A 97 -3.26 -18.00 -19.44
C GLU A 97 -1.89 -17.33 -19.33
N CYS A 98 -0.89 -18.10 -18.91
CA CYS A 98 0.50 -17.68 -18.91
C CYS A 98 1.40 -18.88 -19.25
N ALA A 99 2.71 -18.64 -19.38
CA ALA A 99 3.69 -19.71 -19.67
C ALA A 99 3.69 -20.87 -18.65
N ARG A 100 3.15 -20.65 -17.44
CA ARG A 100 3.09 -21.66 -16.36
C ARG A 100 1.80 -22.46 -16.33
N GLY A 101 0.80 -22.10 -17.14
CA GLY A 101 -0.51 -22.73 -17.16
C GLY A 101 -1.65 -21.71 -17.14
N ALA A 102 -2.85 -22.21 -16.84
CA ALA A 102 -4.07 -21.44 -16.81
C ALA A 102 -4.70 -21.40 -15.42
N CYS A 103 -5.37 -20.29 -15.10
CA CYS A 103 -6.19 -20.14 -13.92
C CYS A 103 -7.46 -19.34 -14.25
N VAL A 104 -8.38 -19.27 -13.29
CA VAL A 104 -9.60 -18.48 -13.41
C VAL A 104 -9.57 -17.38 -12.37
N ALA A 105 -9.58 -16.12 -12.79
CA ALA A 105 -9.89 -15.01 -11.91
C ALA A 105 -11.41 -14.92 -11.78
N SER A 106 -11.93 -14.84 -10.56
CA SER A 106 -13.37 -14.83 -10.30
C SER A 106 -13.70 -13.81 -9.21
N ARG A 107 -14.89 -13.22 -9.27
CA ARG A 107 -15.52 -12.45 -8.17
C ARG A 107 -16.69 -13.19 -7.53
N ASP A 108 -16.96 -14.41 -7.98
CA ASP A 108 -18.07 -15.22 -7.48
C ASP A 108 -17.76 -15.82 -6.11
N ARG A 109 -18.28 -15.20 -5.04
CA ARG A 109 -18.06 -15.66 -3.66
C ARG A 109 -18.55 -17.09 -3.39
N ARG A 110 -19.41 -17.66 -4.24
CA ARG A 110 -19.89 -19.05 -4.08
C ARG A 110 -18.74 -20.06 -4.20
N VAL A 111 -17.72 -19.75 -5.01
CA VAL A 111 -16.57 -20.64 -5.22
C VAL A 111 -15.58 -20.64 -4.05
N ARG A 112 -15.77 -19.76 -3.04
CA ARG A 112 -14.87 -19.62 -1.89
C ARG A 112 -14.66 -20.93 -1.14
N GLY A 113 -15.68 -21.78 -1.03
CA GLY A 113 -15.58 -23.07 -0.34
C GLY A 113 -14.93 -24.18 -1.19
N HIS A 114 -14.70 -23.94 -2.48
CA HIS A 114 -14.27 -25.00 -3.39
C HIS A 114 -12.77 -25.32 -3.19
N PRO A 115 -12.36 -26.58 -3.37
CA PRO A 115 -10.93 -26.98 -3.33
C PRO A 115 -10.04 -26.26 -4.35
N GLN A 116 -10.66 -25.65 -5.36
CA GLN A 116 -10.00 -24.94 -6.46
C GLN A 116 -9.77 -23.48 -6.17
N ALA A 117 -10.52 -22.88 -5.24
CA ALA A 117 -10.21 -21.54 -4.75
C ALA A 117 -8.92 -21.63 -3.93
N ARG A 118 -7.78 -21.43 -4.61
CA ARG A 118 -6.43 -21.57 -4.04
C ARG A 118 -5.91 -20.25 -3.49
N ALA A 119 -6.41 -19.13 -3.99
CA ALA A 119 -6.05 -17.83 -3.47
C ALA A 119 -7.26 -16.90 -3.37
N LEU A 120 -7.28 -16.08 -2.31
CA LEU A 120 -8.18 -14.96 -2.17
C LEU A 120 -7.38 -13.67 -2.35
N LEU A 121 -7.83 -12.83 -3.27
CA LEU A 121 -7.21 -11.57 -3.63
C LEU A 121 -7.99 -10.43 -2.96
N PHE A 122 -7.25 -9.53 -2.32
CA PHE A 122 -7.78 -8.37 -1.63
C PHE A 122 -7.13 -7.12 -2.19
N TYR A 123 -7.95 -6.11 -2.45
CA TYR A 123 -7.54 -4.75 -2.73
C TYR A 123 -7.55 -3.99 -1.40
N GLY A 124 -6.41 -3.45 -0.98
CA GLY A 124 -6.24 -2.97 0.38
C GLY A 124 -7.21 -1.84 0.78
N THR A 125 -7.54 -0.94 -0.14
CA THR A 125 -8.55 0.11 0.06
C THR A 125 -9.93 -0.45 0.41
N ASP A 126 -10.29 -1.59 -0.18
CA ASP A 126 -11.59 -2.23 0.00
C ASP A 126 -11.59 -3.26 1.14
N PHE A 127 -10.45 -3.55 1.74
CA PHE A 127 -10.35 -4.55 2.81
C PHE A 127 -11.02 -4.05 4.09
N ARG A 128 -11.90 -4.87 4.66
CA ARG A 128 -12.55 -4.66 5.95
C ARG A 128 -12.36 -5.89 6.83
N ALA A 129 -11.81 -5.69 8.03
CA ALA A 129 -11.55 -6.81 8.95
C ALA A 129 -12.83 -7.55 9.37
N SER A 130 -13.93 -6.81 9.55
CA SER A 130 -15.26 -7.34 9.85
C SER A 130 -15.86 -8.21 8.74
N GLU A 131 -15.38 -8.08 7.50
CA GLU A 131 -15.88 -8.82 6.34
C GLU A 131 -14.90 -9.90 5.86
N ALA A 132 -13.86 -10.18 6.64
CA ALA A 132 -12.86 -11.17 6.29
C ALA A 132 -13.50 -12.55 6.03
N PRO A 133 -13.03 -13.30 5.02
CA PRO A 133 -13.61 -14.60 4.64
C PRO A 133 -13.19 -15.68 5.64
N LEU A 134 -13.91 -15.75 6.75
CA LEU A 134 -13.70 -16.71 7.83
C LEU A 134 -14.60 -17.96 7.71
N PRO A 135 -14.20 -19.12 8.27
CA PRO A 135 -12.90 -19.40 8.90
C PRO A 135 -11.80 -19.50 7.83
N ARG A 136 -10.57 -19.09 8.13
CA ARG A 136 -9.48 -19.15 7.15
C ARG A 136 -9.21 -20.60 6.74
N LEU A 137 -9.36 -20.91 5.45
CA LEU A 137 -9.18 -22.28 4.95
C LEU A 137 -7.70 -22.58 4.69
N ALA A 138 -7.23 -23.76 5.09
CA ALA A 138 -5.81 -24.12 5.03
C ALA A 138 -5.24 -24.23 3.61
N HIS A 139 -6.08 -24.55 2.62
CA HIS A 139 -5.67 -24.64 1.21
C HIS A 139 -5.65 -23.30 0.49
N GLN A 140 -6.00 -22.21 1.18
CA GLN A 140 -6.12 -20.87 0.62
C GLN A 140 -5.00 -19.95 1.06
N SER A 141 -4.30 -19.39 0.08
CA SER A 141 -3.40 -18.24 0.29
C SER A 141 -4.20 -16.94 0.23
N TRP A 142 -3.87 -15.97 1.07
CA TRP A 142 -4.41 -14.62 0.97
C TRP A 142 -3.37 -13.71 0.33
N ALA A 143 -3.73 -12.98 -0.72
CA ALA A 143 -2.84 -12.02 -1.36
C ALA A 143 -3.44 -10.62 -1.34
N LEU A 144 -2.60 -9.65 -1.00
CA LEU A 144 -2.96 -8.24 -0.92
C LEU A 144 -2.33 -7.48 -2.09
N LEU A 145 -3.18 -6.85 -2.88
CA LEU A 145 -2.79 -5.80 -3.82
C LEU A 145 -3.08 -4.45 -3.15
N HIS A 146 -2.04 -3.64 -2.95
CA HIS A 146 -2.17 -2.32 -2.33
C HIS A 146 -1.27 -1.32 -3.03
N GLU A 147 -1.83 -0.67 -4.04
CA GLU A 147 -1.11 0.31 -4.89
C GLU A 147 -1.14 1.73 -4.29
N GLU A 148 -1.90 1.94 -3.23
CA GLU A 148 -2.06 3.23 -2.56
C GLU A 148 -1.19 3.34 -1.29
N SER A 149 -1.08 4.56 -0.77
CA SER A 149 -0.43 4.82 0.52
C SER A 149 -1.04 3.95 1.64
N PRO A 150 -0.23 3.46 2.60
CA PRO A 150 -0.74 2.72 3.77
C PRO A 150 -1.76 3.50 4.61
N LEU A 151 -1.84 4.83 4.43
CA LEU A 151 -2.75 5.70 5.17
C LEU A 151 -4.22 5.56 4.79
N ASN A 152 -4.58 4.83 3.73
CA ASN A 152 -5.98 4.62 3.37
C ASN A 152 -6.64 3.46 4.17
N ASN A 153 -5.83 2.60 4.79
CA ASN A 153 -6.28 1.48 5.59
C ASN A 153 -5.24 1.17 6.67
N PHE A 154 -5.39 1.84 7.81
CA PHE A 154 -4.42 1.81 8.89
C PHE A 154 -4.13 0.40 9.43
N LEU A 155 -5.08 -0.54 9.36
CA LEU A 155 -4.84 -1.94 9.72
C LEU A 155 -3.62 -2.53 8.98
N LEU A 156 -3.47 -2.18 7.69
CA LEU A 156 -2.38 -2.67 6.84
C LEU A 156 -1.01 -2.06 7.20
N SER A 157 -1.00 -0.98 7.99
CA SER A 157 0.21 -0.35 8.54
C SER A 157 0.78 -1.09 9.75
N HIS A 158 0.02 -2.02 10.33
CA HIS A 158 0.43 -2.74 11.54
C HIS A 158 0.77 -4.20 11.27
N GLY A 159 1.72 -4.70 12.05
CA GLY A 159 2.16 -6.09 12.00
C GLY A 159 1.02 -7.12 12.05
N PRO A 160 0.08 -7.04 13.01
CA PRO A 160 -1.05 -7.97 13.08
C PRO A 160 -1.92 -7.98 11.82
N GLY A 161 -2.10 -6.83 11.15
CA GLY A 161 -2.89 -6.74 9.93
C GLY A 161 -2.14 -7.24 8.69
N ILE A 162 -0.94 -6.73 8.42
CA ILE A 162 -0.21 -7.07 7.19
C ILE A 162 0.20 -8.55 7.12
N ARG A 163 0.48 -9.18 8.28
CA ARG A 163 0.86 -10.60 8.35
C ARG A 163 -0.30 -11.57 8.10
N LEU A 164 -1.53 -11.07 7.97
CA LEU A 164 -2.66 -11.90 7.55
C LEU A 164 -2.48 -12.39 6.11
N PHE A 165 -1.79 -11.62 5.27
CA PHE A 165 -1.59 -11.91 3.85
C PHE A 165 -0.29 -12.66 3.63
N ASN A 166 -0.36 -13.75 2.86
CA ASN A 166 0.80 -14.56 2.49
C ASN A 166 1.66 -13.87 1.42
N ILE A 167 1.03 -13.04 0.58
CA ILE A 167 1.65 -12.35 -0.54
C ILE A 167 1.16 -10.90 -0.48
N THR A 168 2.07 -9.93 -0.53
CA THR A 168 1.75 -8.50 -0.46
C THR A 168 2.46 -7.75 -1.57
N ALA A 169 1.71 -6.98 -2.34
CA ALA A 169 2.23 -5.93 -3.22
C ALA A 169 1.90 -4.59 -2.56
N THR A 170 2.73 -4.15 -1.62
CA THR A 170 2.58 -2.89 -0.85
C THR A 170 3.83 -2.04 -1.02
N PHE A 171 3.68 -0.70 -0.99
CA PHE A 171 4.83 0.20 -0.84
C PHE A 171 5.52 -0.04 0.53
N SER A 172 6.84 0.14 0.58
CA SER A 172 7.76 -0.19 1.69
C SER A 172 7.16 -0.29 3.12
N ARG A 173 7.54 -1.34 3.85
CA ARG A 173 7.22 -1.65 5.28
C ARG A 173 7.57 -0.55 6.30
N HIS A 174 8.24 0.52 5.86
CA HIS A 174 8.75 1.59 6.72
C HIS A 174 8.09 2.96 6.50
N SER A 175 7.03 3.03 5.70
CA SER A 175 6.32 4.27 5.35
C SER A 175 5.37 4.82 6.44
N TRP A 176 5.51 4.37 7.69
CA TRP A 176 4.55 4.58 8.80
C TRP A 176 4.65 5.94 9.52
N LYS A 177 5.58 6.83 9.13
CA LYS A 177 6.07 7.86 10.05
C LYS A 177 5.10 8.99 10.43
N GLU A 178 3.92 9.11 9.82
CA GLU A 178 2.97 10.20 10.12
C GLU A 178 1.52 9.68 10.20
N MET A 179 1.09 9.14 11.34
CA MET A 179 -0.30 8.72 11.56
C MET A 179 -0.85 9.33 12.85
N TRP A 180 -2.12 9.76 12.83
CA TRP A 180 -2.81 10.25 14.02
C TRP A 180 -2.90 9.15 15.09
N LEU A 181 -2.72 9.51 16.36
CA LEU A 181 -2.72 8.54 17.47
C LEU A 181 -3.99 7.68 17.53
N GLN A 182 -5.15 8.25 17.19
CA GLN A 182 -6.42 7.51 17.20
C GLN A 182 -6.46 6.46 16.09
N ASP A 183 -6.06 6.84 14.88
CA ASP A 183 -5.98 5.96 13.71
C ASP A 183 -4.98 4.82 13.93
N TYR A 184 -3.87 5.09 14.62
CA TYR A 184 -2.89 4.08 15.03
C TYR A 184 -3.53 2.98 15.88
N TRP A 185 -4.20 3.36 16.97
CA TRP A 185 -4.78 2.37 17.87
C TRP A 185 -5.94 1.64 17.21
N GLN A 186 -6.77 2.34 16.44
CA GLN A 186 -7.86 1.72 15.71
C GLN A 186 -7.35 0.71 14.66
N GLY A 187 -6.28 1.02 13.93
CA GLY A 187 -5.66 0.09 12.99
C GLY A 187 -5.08 -1.15 13.68
N LEU A 188 -4.36 -0.95 14.78
CA LEU A 188 -3.75 -2.02 15.56
C LEU A 188 -4.81 -2.95 16.17
N ASP A 189 -5.80 -2.40 16.88
CA ASP A 189 -6.84 -3.15 17.58
C ASP A 189 -7.65 -4.01 16.58
N GLN A 190 -7.93 -3.49 15.37
CA GLN A 190 -8.61 -4.28 14.32
C GLN A 190 -7.76 -5.44 13.80
N GLY A 191 -6.46 -5.23 13.60
CA GLY A 191 -5.55 -6.29 13.16
C GLY A 191 -5.42 -7.40 14.19
N GLU A 192 -5.35 -7.05 15.48
CA GLU A 192 -5.33 -8.01 16.58
C GLU A 192 -6.65 -8.77 16.72
N ALA A 193 -7.79 -8.07 16.62
CA ALA A 193 -9.11 -8.70 16.69
C ALA A 193 -9.29 -9.75 15.60
N LEU A 194 -8.95 -9.43 14.35
CA LEU A 194 -9.06 -10.38 13.25
C LEU A 194 -8.06 -11.54 13.39
N THR A 195 -6.84 -11.26 13.88
CA THR A 195 -5.86 -12.30 14.18
C THR A 195 -6.41 -13.27 15.23
N ALA A 196 -7.03 -12.76 16.29
CA ALA A 196 -7.64 -13.57 17.33
C ALA A 196 -8.83 -14.39 16.80
N MET A 197 -9.68 -13.81 15.95
CA MET A 197 -10.77 -14.56 15.30
C MET A 197 -10.23 -15.73 14.46
N ILE A 198 -9.16 -15.51 13.69
CA ILE A 198 -8.53 -16.56 12.87
C ILE A 198 -7.95 -17.65 13.78
N TYR A 199 -7.23 -17.27 14.83
CA TYR A 199 -6.65 -18.22 15.80
C TYR A 199 -7.71 -19.11 16.46
N ASN A 200 -8.87 -18.53 16.79
CA ASN A 200 -9.98 -19.25 17.41
C ASN A 200 -10.90 -19.97 16.41
N ASN A 201 -10.53 -20.03 15.12
CA ASN A 201 -11.35 -20.60 14.05
C ASN A 201 -12.79 -20.04 14.01
N GLU A 202 -12.93 -18.74 14.31
CA GLU A 202 -14.23 -18.10 14.35
C GLU A 202 -14.88 -18.12 12.96
N THR A 203 -16.19 -18.36 12.93
CA THR A 203 -16.98 -18.44 11.69
C THR A 203 -17.96 -17.29 11.58
N GLN A 204 -18.34 -16.68 12.71
CA GLN A 204 -19.32 -15.61 12.76
C GLN A 204 -18.63 -14.24 12.66
N GLN A 205 -18.75 -13.60 11.49
CA GLN A 205 -18.21 -12.26 11.24
C GLN A 205 -18.70 -11.20 12.25
N ARG A 206 -19.97 -11.29 12.68
CA ARG A 206 -20.57 -10.37 13.67
C ARG A 206 -19.80 -10.27 14.98
N LYS A 207 -19.06 -11.32 15.37
CA LYS A 207 -18.28 -11.33 16.61
C LYS A 207 -17.01 -10.50 16.52
N PHE A 208 -16.63 -10.02 15.34
CA PHE A 208 -15.49 -9.12 15.19
C PHE A 208 -15.54 -7.94 16.16
N TRP A 209 -16.72 -7.34 16.34
CA TRP A 209 -16.92 -6.22 17.26
C TRP A 209 -16.76 -6.61 18.73
N ASP A 210 -17.11 -7.84 19.09
CA ASP A 210 -16.92 -8.38 20.44
C ASP A 210 -15.42 -8.54 20.74
N TYR A 211 -14.65 -9.14 19.82
CA TYR A 211 -13.20 -9.27 19.93
C TYR A 211 -12.51 -7.90 19.99
N LEU A 212 -12.92 -6.97 19.13
CA LEU A 212 -12.38 -5.62 19.10
C LEU A 212 -12.65 -4.88 20.41
N HIS A 213 -13.87 -4.98 20.94
CA HIS A 213 -14.24 -4.38 22.20
C HIS A 213 -13.42 -4.94 23.36
N GLU A 214 -13.22 -6.26 23.41
CA GLU A 214 -12.40 -6.91 24.44
C GLU A 214 -10.95 -6.41 24.42
N ILE A 215 -10.34 -6.30 23.23
CA ILE A 215 -8.98 -5.79 23.04
C ILE A 215 -8.87 -4.33 23.50
N PHE A 216 -9.82 -3.49 23.08
CA PHE A 216 -9.87 -2.09 23.48
C PHE A 216 -9.94 -1.91 25.00
N ILE A 217 -10.82 -2.67 25.67
CA ILE A 217 -10.97 -2.62 27.14
C ILE A 217 -9.68 -3.07 27.82
N LYS A 218 -9.09 -4.20 27.40
CA LYS A 218 -7.83 -4.71 27.97
C LYS A 218 -6.70 -3.71 27.83
N ARG A 219 -6.57 -3.06 26.67
CA ARG A 219 -5.55 -2.03 26.44
C ARG A 219 -5.70 -0.87 27.42
N ASN A 220 -6.92 -0.36 27.59
CA ASN A 220 -7.18 0.80 28.45
C ASN A 220 -7.17 0.49 29.96
N GLN A 221 -7.31 -0.78 30.36
CA GLN A 221 -7.21 -1.20 31.77
C GLN A 221 -5.76 -1.42 32.24
N ASN A 222 -4.81 -1.56 31.31
CA ASN A 222 -3.40 -1.79 31.60
C ASN A 222 -2.57 -0.48 31.59
N HIS A 223 -3.23 0.67 31.60
CA HIS A 223 -2.66 2.02 31.76
C HIS A 223 -3.07 2.61 33.10
#